data_AF-A0A7L1FIU5-F1
#
_entry.id   AF-A0A7L1FIU5-F1
#
_cell.length_a   1.000
_cell.length_b   1.000
_cell.length_c   1.000
_cell.angle_alpha   90.00
_cell.angle_beta   90.00
_cell.angle_gamma   90.00
#
_symmetry.space_group_name_H-M   'P 1'
#
loop_
_entity.id
_entity.type
_entity.pdbx_description
1 polymer ?
#
loop_
_entity_poly.entity_id
_entity_poly.type
_entity_poly.pdbx_seq_one_letter_code
_entity_poly.pdbx_strand_id
1 'polypeptide(L)' 'MKILFLLFPLLLLLVQGAAEGSNSCWIQNGFCSSLVCPSGSKVVGRCTPNLVCCKK' A
#
# COMPACT_ATOMS: atom_id res chain seq x y z
N MET A 1 -3.41 5.98 -34.35
CA MET A 1 -4.16 5.42 -33.20
C MET A 1 -3.44 4.19 -32.65
N LYS A 2 -2.39 4.38 -31.84
CA LYS A 2 -1.62 3.25 -31.25
C LYS A 2 -1.01 3.58 -29.87
N ILE A 3 -0.93 4.88 -29.54
CA ILE A 3 -0.42 5.38 -28.24
C ILE A 3 -1.34 5.01 -27.06
N LEU A 4 -2.66 4.92 -27.28
CA LEU A 4 -3.61 4.59 -26.21
C LEU A 4 -3.34 3.21 -25.58
N PHE A 5 -2.92 2.24 -26.39
CA PHE A 5 -2.63 0.88 -25.95
C PHE A 5 -1.34 0.75 -25.13
N LEU A 6 -0.40 1.70 -25.28
CA LEU A 6 0.86 1.72 -24.52
C LEU A 6 0.70 2.39 -23.15
N LEU A 7 -0.27 3.29 -22.99
CA LEU A 7 -0.57 3.93 -21.70
C LEU A 7 -1.22 2.96 -20.71
N PHE A 8 -2.08 2.06 -21.19
CA PHE A 8 -2.79 1.09 -20.36
C PHE A 8 -1.88 0.17 -19.51
N PRO A 9 -0.83 -0.49 -20.07
CA PRO A 9 0.07 -1.33 -19.28
C PRO A 9 0.91 -0.54 -18.27
N LEU A 10 1.27 0.71 -18.60
CA LEU A 10 1.98 1.61 -17.69
C LEU A 10 1.12 1.97 -16.46
N LEU A 11 -0.16 2.24 -16.68
CA LEU A 11 -1.11 2.52 -15.59
C LEU A 11 -1.35 1.29 -14.69
N LEU A 12 -1.37 0.08 -15.25
CA LEU A 12 -1.49 -1.15 -14.46
C LEU A 12 -0.25 -1.40 -13.60
N LEU A 13 0.95 -1.16 -14.13
CA LEU A 13 2.20 -1.26 -13.38
C LEU A 13 2.26 -0.26 -12.21
N LEU A 14 1.78 0.97 -12.41
CA LEU A 14 1.67 1.98 -11.36
C LEU A 14 0.70 1.57 -10.24
N VAL A 15 -0.41 0.90 -10.57
CA VAL A 15 -1.36 0.36 -9.58
C VAL A 15 -0.76 -0.80 -8.79
N GLN A 16 0.05 -1.66 -9.42
CA GLN A 16 0.71 -2.78 -8.76
C GLN A 16 1.83 -2.32 -7.81
N GLY A 17 2.64 -1.33 -8.21
CA GLY A 17 3.70 -0.77 -7.37
C GLY A 17 3.21 -0.04 -6.12
N ALA A 18 1.96 0.45 -6.12
CA ALA A 18 1.33 1.06 -4.94
C ALA A 18 0.69 0.03 -3.98
N ALA A 19 0.43 -1.19 -4.44
CA ALA A 19 -0.29 -2.22 -3.69
C ALA A 19 0.61 -3.22 -2.95
N GLU A 20 1.91 -3.27 -3.27
CA GLU A 20 2.83 -4.24 -2.68
C GLU A 20 3.04 -4.01 -1.18
N GLY A 21 3.13 -2.74 -0.75
CA GLY A 21 3.30 -2.38 0.66
C GLY A 21 2.07 -2.66 1.52
N SER A 22 0.86 -2.40 1.01
CA SER A 22 -0.37 -2.61 1.76
C SER A 22 -0.68 -4.10 1.95
N ASN A 23 -0.56 -4.92 0.90
CA ASN A 23 -0.91 -6.34 0.96
C ASN A 23 -0.10 -7.09 2.03
N SER A 24 1.18 -6.77 2.21
CA SER A 24 2.02 -7.37 3.25
C SER A 24 1.49 -7.08 4.67
N CYS A 25 0.91 -5.90 4.90
CA CYS A 25 0.31 -5.51 6.17
C CYS A 25 -0.95 -6.32 6.47
N TRP A 26 -1.81 -6.48 5.46
CA TRP A 26 -3.04 -7.27 5.56
C TRP A 26 -2.77 -8.76 5.77
N ILE A 27 -1.76 -9.33 5.08
CA ILE A 27 -1.33 -10.73 5.27
C ILE A 27 -0.87 -10.98 6.71
N GLN A 28 -0.26 -9.98 7.35
CA GLN A 28 0.16 -10.07 8.76
C GLN A 28 -0.97 -9.81 9.77
N ASN A 29 -2.22 -9.77 9.32
CA ASN A 29 -3.40 -9.43 10.11
C ASN A 29 -3.29 -8.02 10.75
N GLY A 30 -2.58 -7.12 10.07
CA GLY A 30 -2.46 -5.70 10.40
C GLY A 30 -3.38 -4.83 9.54
N PHE A 31 -3.34 -3.52 9.77
CA PHE A 31 -4.09 -2.53 9.01
C PHE A 31 -3.25 -1.29 8.75
N CYS A 32 -3.56 -0.56 7.68
CA CYS A 32 -2.87 0.67 7.34
C CYS A 32 -3.54 1.87 8.05
N SER A 33 -2.74 2.74 8.68
CA SER A 33 -3.23 3.96 9.34
C SER A 33 -2.41 5.20 8.94
N SER A 34 -2.99 6.38 9.14
CA SER A 34 -2.40 7.66 8.72
C SER A 34 -1.35 8.12 9.73
N LEU A 35 -0.07 8.14 9.31
CA LEU A 35 1.15 8.51 10.05
C LEU A 35 1.42 7.84 11.41
N VAL A 36 0.40 7.52 12.22
CA VAL A 36 0.49 7.01 13.59
C VAL A 36 -0.51 5.88 13.78
N CYS A 37 -0.14 4.90 14.62
CA CYS A 37 -1.03 3.81 14.99
C CYS A 37 -1.90 4.17 16.20
N PRO A 38 -3.18 3.76 16.22
CA PRO A 38 -4.05 3.98 17.37
C PRO A 38 -3.56 3.24 18.62
N SER A 39 -3.95 3.74 19.80
CA SER A 39 -3.58 3.19 21.10
C SER A 39 -3.83 1.68 21.18
N GLY A 40 -2.82 0.93 21.61
CA GLY A 40 -2.87 -0.53 21.68
C GLY A 40 -2.44 -1.24 20.39
N SER A 41 -1.91 -0.52 19.40
CA SER A 41 -1.26 -1.11 18.23
C SER A 41 0.13 -0.49 17.99
N LYS A 42 1.04 -1.26 17.39
CA LYS A 42 2.43 -0.87 17.11
C LYS A 42 2.66 -0.76 15.61
N VAL A 43 3.57 0.15 15.24
CA VAL A 43 4.06 0.27 13.87
C VAL A 43 4.95 -0.93 13.57
N VAL A 44 4.57 -1.74 12.57
CA VAL A 44 5.35 -2.91 12.12
C VAL A 44 5.95 -2.72 10.73
N GLY A 45 5.52 -1.69 10.00
CA GLY A 45 6.00 -1.40 8.66
C GLY A 45 5.30 -0.19 8.05
N ARG A 46 5.33 -0.08 6.72
CA ARG A 46 4.65 0.98 5.95
C ARG A 46 3.84 0.37 4.82
N CYS A 47 2.65 0.91 4.59
CA CYS A 47 1.79 0.51 3.47
C CYS A 47 2.03 1.39 2.24
N THR A 48 2.16 2.70 2.47
CA THR A 48 2.49 3.70 1.45
C THR A 48 3.38 4.77 2.09
N PRO A 49 3.93 5.75 1.36
CA PRO A 49 4.74 6.82 1.95
C PRO A 49 4.03 7.59 3.08
N ASN A 50 2.70 7.69 3.02
CA ASN A 50 1.88 8.41 4.00
C ASN A 50 1.11 7.50 4.97
N LEU A 51 1.15 6.18 4.77
CA LEU A 51 0.42 5.21 5.59
C LEU A 51 1.39 4.23 6.26
N VAL A 52 1.28 4.11 7.58
CA VAL A 52 2.02 3.14 8.38
C VAL A 52 1.21 1.86 8.52
N CYS A 53 1.90 0.71 8.58
CA CYS A 53 1.27 -0.56 8.91
C CYS A 53 1.23 -0.74 10.43
N CYS A 54 0.04 -0.92 10.97
CA CYS A 54 -0.25 -1.07 12.38
C CYS A 54 -0.71 -2.50 12.70
N LYS A 55 -0.21 -3.05 13.81
CA LYS A 55 -0.58 -4.38 14.29
C LYS A 55 -0.77 -4.34 15.81
N LYS A 56 -1.83 -5.00 16.30
CA LYS A 56 -2.11 -5.12 17.73
C LYS A 56 -1.05 -5.97 18.43
#